data_AF-A0A972MEL0-F1
#
_entry.id   AF-A0A972MEL0-F1
#
_cell.length_a   1.000
_cell.length_b   1.000
_cell.length_c   1.000
_cell.angle_alpha   90.00
_cell.angle_beta   90.00
_cell.angle_gamma   90.00
#
_symmetry.space_group_name_H-M   'P 1'
#
loop_
_entity.id
_entity.type
_entity.pdbx_description
1 polymer ?
#
loop_
_entity_poly.entity_id
_entity_poly.type
_entity_poly.pdbx_seq_one_letter_code
_entity_poly.pdbx_strand_id
1 'polypeptide(L)' 'KQSKKFQTRDDKYLYFVIFKDYKLKGETIPLELAYERIKFILLNKRKTSLITELERKIYQSDIKNNNIKIFAK' A
#
# COMPACT_ATOMS: atom_id res chain seq x y z
N LYS A 1 30.27 -6.87 14.19
CA LYS A 1 29.37 -6.46 13.09
C LYS A 1 30.00 -5.24 12.39
N GLN A 2 30.61 -5.43 11.22
CA GLN A 2 31.30 -4.34 10.51
C GLN A 2 30.30 -3.70 9.54
N SER A 3 29.90 -2.46 9.79
CA SER A 3 29.00 -1.71 8.91
C SER A 3 29.73 -1.36 7.61
N LYS A 4 29.22 -1.82 6.47
CA LYS A 4 29.76 -1.43 5.16
C LYS A 4 29.41 0.04 4.92
N LYS A 5 30.44 0.86 4.72
CA LYS A 5 30.31 2.27 4.37
C LYS A 5 30.59 2.41 2.88
N PHE A 6 29.70 3.07 2.16
CA PHE A 6 29.84 3.33 0.73
C PHE A 6 29.78 4.84 0.52
N GLN A 7 30.74 5.38 -0.23
CA GLN A 7 30.75 6.78 -0.63
C GLN A 7 30.66 6.85 -2.15
N THR A 8 29.81 7.73 -2.65
CA THR A 8 29.73 8.05 -4.08
C THR A 8 29.54 9.53 -4.25
N ARG A 9 30.02 10.10 -5.37
CA ARG A 9 29.82 11.52 -5.68
C ARG A 9 29.24 11.67 -7.07
N ASP A 10 28.46 12.70 -7.27
CA ASP A 10 28.24 13.28 -8.59
C ASP A 10 29.03 14.60 -8.72
N ASP A 11 28.84 15.32 -9.82
CA ASP A 11 29.56 16.56 -10.10
C ASP A 11 29.32 17.65 -9.05
N LYS A 12 28.23 17.57 -8.27
CA LYS A 12 27.81 18.63 -7.35
C LYS A 12 27.79 18.19 -5.87
N TYR A 13 27.66 16.90 -5.57
CA TYR A 13 27.42 16.40 -4.24
C TYR A 13 28.19 15.12 -3.91
N LEU A 14 28.48 14.95 -2.62
CA LEU A 14 29.08 13.75 -2.05
C LEU A 14 28.04 13.04 -1.16
N TYR A 15 27.76 11.79 -1.49
CA TYR A 15 26.79 10.94 -0.81
C TYR A 15 27.51 9.93 0.08
N PHE A 16 27.05 9.82 1.32
CA PHE A 16 27.52 8.83 2.29
C PHE A 16 26.39 7.84 2.61
N VAL A 17 26.63 6.56 2.38
CA VAL A 17 25.68 5.47 2.68
C VAL A 17 26.31 4.53 3.70
N ILE A 18 25.59 4.25 4.78
CA ILE A 18 26.03 3.32 5.83
C ILE A 18 25.00 2.20 5.95
N PHE A 19 25.41 0.98 5.64
CA PHE A 19 24.60 -0.21 5.86
C PHE A 19 24.73 -0.64 7.32
N LYS A 20 23.70 -0.35 8.12
CA LYS A 20 23.65 -0.72 9.54
C LYS A 20 23.35 -2.21 9.75
N ASP A 21 22.48 -2.77 8.92
CA ASP A 21 22.15 -4.20 8.92
C ASP A 21 21.65 -4.62 7.53
N TYR A 22 21.83 -5.89 7.17
CA TYR A 22 21.29 -6.45 5.93
C TYR A 22 20.80 -7.88 6.19
N LYS A 23 19.65 -8.23 5.63
CA LYS A 23 19.11 -9.60 5.66
C LYS A 23 19.15 -10.20 4.27
N LEU A 24 19.50 -11.48 4.18
CA LEU A 24 19.47 -12.21 2.92
C LEU A 24 18.01 -12.42 2.47
N LYS A 25 17.81 -12.41 1.15
CA LYS A 25 16.48 -12.62 0.55
C LYS A 25 15.98 -14.01 0.93
N GLY A 26 14.92 -14.09 1.74
CA GLY A 26 14.36 -15.35 2.26
C GLY A 26 14.14 -15.36 3.77
N GLU A 27 14.76 -14.44 4.52
CA GLU A 27 14.53 -14.31 5.96
C GLU A 27 13.25 -13.52 6.27
N THR A 28 12.62 -13.83 7.41
CA THR A 28 11.47 -13.08 7.90
C THR A 28 11.83 -11.61 8.14
N ILE A 29 11.04 -10.73 7.51
CA ILE A 29 11.20 -9.28 7.65
C ILE A 29 10.97 -8.92 9.12
N PRO A 30 11.86 -8.13 9.75
CA PRO A 30 11.62 -7.60 11.09
C PRO A 30 10.27 -6.90 11.19
N LEU A 31 9.58 -7.07 12.32
CA LEU A 31 8.24 -6.51 12.51
C LEU A 31 8.23 -5.00 12.31
N GLU A 32 9.22 -4.27 12.80
CA GLU A 32 9.32 -2.81 12.65
C GLU A 32 9.31 -2.35 11.19
N LEU A 33 9.94 -3.11 10.28
CA LEU A 33 9.98 -2.81 8.85
C LEU A 33 8.70 -3.26 8.13
N ALA A 34 8.13 -4.38 8.56
CA ALA A 34 6.90 -4.91 7.98
C ALA A 34 5.65 -4.13 8.43
N TYR A 35 5.67 -3.55 9.63
CA TYR A 35 4.51 -2.95 10.28
C TYR A 35 3.86 -1.84 9.45
N GLU A 36 4.65 -0.88 8.98
CA GLU A 36 4.14 0.21 8.14
C GLU A 36 3.56 -0.31 6.82
N ARG A 37 4.19 -1.33 6.22
CA ARG A 37 3.68 -1.96 5.01
C ARG A 37 2.37 -2.71 5.26
N ILE A 38 2.27 -3.46 6.36
CA ILE A 38 1.06 -4.18 6.77
C ILE A 38 -0.07 -3.19 7.01
N LYS A 39 0.20 -2.11 7.75
CA LYS A 39 -0.75 -1.02 8.01
C LYS A 39 -1.26 -0.40 6.72
N PHE A 40 -0.37 -0.07 5.78
CA PHE A 40 -0.76 0.45 4.47
C PHE A 40 -1.66 -0.52 3.69
N ILE A 41 -1.30 -1.80 3.63
CA ILE A 41 -2.09 -2.84 2.96
C ILE A 41 -3.49 -2.94 3.60
N LEU A 42 -3.57 -2.97 4.93
CA LEU A 42 -4.83 -3.09 5.65
C LEU A 42 -5.74 -1.87 5.42
N LEU A 43 -5.16 -0.66 5.44
CA LEU A 43 -5.90 0.58 5.17
C LEU A 43 -6.48 0.58 3.76
N ASN A 44 -5.69 0.18 2.75
CA ASN A 44 -6.18 0.12 1.38
C ASN A 44 -7.30 -0.92 1.22
N LYS A 45 -7.14 -2.12 1.80
CA LYS A 45 -8.20 -3.14 1.79
C LYS A 45 -9.51 -2.62 2.38
N ARG A 46 -9.46 -1.92 3.51
CA ARG A 46 -10.65 -1.34 4.15
C ARG A 46 -11.29 -0.24 3.29
N LYS A 47 -10.48 0.65 2.71
CA LYS A 47 -10.96 1.71 1.81
C LYS A 47 -11.68 1.12 0.59
N THR A 48 -11.07 0.16 -0.09
CA THR A 48 -11.68 -0.51 -1.25
C THR A 48 -12.99 -1.21 -0.86
N SER A 49 -12.99 -1.96 0.24
CA SER A 49 -14.20 -2.64 0.72
C SER A 49 -15.34 -1.67 1.02
N LEU A 50 -15.04 -0.51 1.62
CA LEU A 50 -16.04 0.50 1.95
C LEU A 50 -16.67 1.10 0.69
N ILE A 51 -15.85 1.45 -0.30
CA ILE A 51 -16.32 2.00 -1.58
C ILE A 51 -17.26 1.00 -2.27
N THR A 52 -16.83 -0.26 -2.40
CA THR A 52 -17.65 -1.32 -3.02
C THR A 52 -18.95 -1.56 -2.27
N GLU A 53 -18.93 -1.48 -0.93
CA GLU A 53 -20.16 -1.63 -0.13
C GLU A 53 -21.13 -0.46 -0.36
N LEU A 54 -20.62 0.77 -0.44
CA LEU A 54 -21.43 1.96 -0.71
C LEU A 54 -22.05 1.91 -2.11
N GLU A 55 -21.25 1.59 -3.14
CA GLU A 55 -21.73 1.42 -4.52
C GLU A 55 -22.86 0.38 -4.58
N ARG A 56 -22.66 -0.78 -3.93
CA ARG A 56 -23.67 -1.83 -3.87
C ARG A 56 -24.92 -1.38 -3.13
N LYS A 57 -24.80 -0.62 -2.03
CA LYS A 57 -25.96 -0.09 -1.29
C LYS A 57 -26.77 0.87 -2.14
N ILE A 58 -26.13 1.80 -2.84
CA ILE A 58 -26.77 2.76 -3.75
C ILE A 58 -27.50 2.01 -4.86
N TYR A 59 -26.82 1.07 -5.52
CA TYR A 59 -27.43 0.24 -6.57
C TYR A 59 -28.66 -0.53 -6.07
N GLN A 60 -28.55 -1.16 -4.90
CA GLN A 60 -29.67 -1.90 -4.30
C GLN A 60 -30.81 -0.99 -3.86
N SER A 61 -30.53 0.21 -3.34
CA SER A 61 -31.57 1.18 -2.97
C SER A 61 -32.32 1.70 -4.20
N ASP A 62 -31.62 1.96 -5.30
CA ASP A 62 -32.25 2.45 -6.53
C ASP A 62 -33.13 1.38 -7.20
N ILE A 63 -32.70 0.11 -7.15
CA ILE A 63 -33.55 -1.03 -7.54
C ILE A 63 -34.79 -1.11 -6.65
N LYS A 64 -34.61 -1.09 -5.32
CA LYS A 64 -35.73 -1.25 -4.37
C LYS A 64 -36.74 -0.10 -4.43
N ASN A 65 -36.29 1.11 -4.71
CA ASN A 65 -37.14 2.30 -4.78
C ASN A 65 -37.83 2.45 -6.15
N ASN A 66 -37.74 1.45 -7.04
CA ASN A 66 -38.44 1.41 -8.33
C ASN A 66 -38.15 2.62 -9.25
N ASN A 67 -37.01 3.28 -9.07
CA ASN A 67 -36.59 4.47 -9.83
C ASN A 67 -35.79 4.13 -11.10
N ILE A 68 -35.74 2.85 -11.50
CA ILE A 68 -35.00 2.41 -12.67
C ILE A 68 -35.92 2.38 -13.89
N LYS A 69 -35.83 3.40 -14.73
CA LYS A 69 -36.30 3.29 -16.12
C LYS A 69 -35.26 2.50 -16.91
N ILE A 70 -35.53 1.21 -17.12
CA ILE A 70 -34.79 0.40 -18.10
C ILE A 70 -35.20 0.89 -19.48
N PHE A 71 -34.33 1.64 -20.15
CA PHE A 71 -34.46 1.89 -21.59
C PHE A 71 -33.72 0.76 -22.30
N ALA A 72 -34.43 -0.34 -22.59
CA ALA A 72 -33.98 -1.31 -23.57
C ALA A 72 -34.10 -0.68 -24.96
N LYS A 73 -33.02 -0.72 -25.75
CA LYS A 73 -32.99 -0.25 -27.13
C LYS A 73 -33.61 -1.28 -28.07
#